data_AF-A0A949XDM1-F1
#
_entry.id   AF-A0A949XDM1-F1
#
_cell.length_a   1.000
_cell.length_b   1.000
_cell.length_c   1.000
_cell.angle_alpha   90.00
_cell.angle_beta   90.00
_cell.angle_gamma   90.00
#
_symmetry.space_group_name_H-M   'P 1'
#
loop_
_entity.id
_entity.type
_entity.pdbx_description
1 polymer ?
#
loop_
_entity_poly.entity_id
_entity_poly.type
_entity_poly.pdbx_seq_one_letter_code
_entity_poly.pdbx_strand_id
1 'polypeptide(L)'
;MPFDKEQLLRSRGFVMSRRRMLWISRELRMAFSHEAVQDAETQWLQHALSERVPPTDFVFHFSQVPEDLQVCREILAEIGLPGFVPHVRLATISIRA
;
A
#
# COMPACT_ATOMS: atom_id res chain seq x y z
N MET A 1 5.91 22.19 8.76
CA MET A 1 5.00 21.81 7.65
C MET A 1 4.57 20.38 7.90
N PRO A 2 3.27 20.06 7.95
CA PRO A 2 2.86 18.66 7.96
C PRO A 2 3.44 18.00 6.71
N PHE A 3 4.12 16.87 6.90
CA PHE A 3 4.71 16.11 5.81
C PHE A 3 3.57 15.51 4.98
N ASP A 4 3.40 15.94 3.74
CA ASP A 4 2.34 15.41 2.89
C ASP A 4 2.73 14.00 2.43
N LYS A 5 2.10 13.00 3.05
CA LYS A 5 2.33 11.58 2.76
C LYS A 5 1.99 11.22 1.32
N GLU A 6 1.04 11.93 0.70
CA GLU A 6 0.72 11.72 -0.71
C GLU A 6 1.84 12.24 -1.60
N GLN A 7 2.42 13.39 -1.26
CA GLN A 7 3.59 13.92 -1.96
C GLN A 7 4.79 12.96 -1.83
N LEU A 8 4.99 12.38 -0.64
CA LEU A 8 6.01 11.35 -0.44
C LEU A 8 5.79 10.14 -1.36
N LEU A 9 4.56 9.61 -1.41
CA LEU A 9 4.21 8.48 -2.28
C LEU A 9 4.43 8.81 -3.76
N ARG A 10 3.97 9.97 -4.23
CA ARG A 10 4.20 10.42 -5.61
C ARG A 10 5.69 10.52 -5.94
N SER A 11 6.49 11.06 -5.02
CA SER A 11 7.95 11.18 -5.19
C SER A 11 8.66 9.81 -5.30
N ARG A 12 8.02 8.74 -4.82
CA ARG A 12 8.49 7.35 -4.90
C ARG A 12 7.84 6.56 -6.05
N GLY A 13 7.16 7.24 -6.97
CA GLY A 13 6.58 6.61 -8.16
C GLY A 13 5.25 5.91 -7.92
N PHE A 14 4.58 6.15 -6.80
CA PHE A 14 3.22 5.63 -6.59
C PHE A 14 2.20 6.46 -7.38
N VAL A 15 1.20 5.77 -7.92
CA VAL A 15 0.05 6.38 -8.61
C VAL A 15 -1.21 6.03 -7.84
N MET A 16 -2.09 7.03 -7.66
CA MET A 16 -3.39 6.82 -7.02
C MET A 16 -4.39 6.19 -7.99
N SER A 17 -4.87 4.99 -7.66
CA SER A 17 -6.07 4.39 -8.25
C SER A 17 -7.29 4.82 -7.45
N ARG A 18 -8.00 5.85 -7.95
CA ARG A 18 -9.22 6.36 -7.28
C ARG A 18 -10.33 5.32 -7.21
N ARG A 19 -10.44 4.43 -8.21
CA ARG A 19 -11.46 3.37 -8.24
C ARG A 19 -11.29 2.37 -7.09
N ARG A 20 -10.04 2.05 -6.75
CA ARG A 20 -9.71 1.09 -5.69
C ARG A 20 -9.34 1.77 -4.37
N MET A 21 -9.24 3.09 -4.34
CA MET A 21 -8.72 3.88 -3.21
C MET A 21 -7.34 3.38 -2.73
N LEU A 22 -6.45 3.10 -3.69
CA LEU A 22 -5.11 2.58 -3.44
C LEU A 22 -4.04 3.44 -4.10
N TRP A 23 -2.95 3.69 -3.39
CA TRP A 23 -1.67 4.09 -3.97
C TRP A 23 -0.91 2.87 -4.41
N ILE A 24 -0.48 2.81 -5.67
CA ILE A 24 0.14 1.60 -6.25
C ILE A 24 1.48 1.97 -6.88
N SER A 25 2.54 1.22 -6.55
CA SER A 25 3.81 1.25 -7.27
C SER A 25 4.14 -0.15 -7.77
N ARG A 26 4.22 -0.28 -9.11
CA ARG A 26 4.64 -1.52 -9.76
C ARG A 26 6.13 -1.81 -9.57
N GLU A 27 6.95 -0.76 -9.54
CA GLU A 27 8.39 -0.87 -9.38
C GLU A 27 8.76 -1.35 -7.97
N LEU A 28 8.14 -0.73 -6.96
CA LEU A 28 8.35 -1.09 -5.56
C LEU A 28 7.53 -2.32 -5.13
N ARG A 29 6.60 -2.78 -5.98
CA ARG A 29 5.69 -3.92 -5.73
C ARG A 29 4.91 -3.78 -4.43
N MET A 30 4.40 -2.57 -4.21
CA MET A 30 3.64 -2.22 -3.02
C MET A 30 2.35 -1.48 -3.41
N ALA A 31 1.32 -1.69 -2.61
CA ALA A 31 0.13 -0.84 -2.59
C ALA A 31 -0.20 -0.42 -1.16
N PHE A 32 -0.72 0.80 -1.01
CA PHE A 32 -1.21 1.33 0.25
C PHE A 32 -2.66 1.77 0.09
N SER A 33 -3.56 1.35 0.97
CA SER A 33 -4.89 1.93 0.99
C SER A 33 -4.85 3.40 1.37
N HIS A 34 -5.75 4.19 0.79
CA HIS A 34 -5.84 5.60 1.10
C HIS A 34 -6.03 5.82 2.61
N GLU A 35 -6.88 5.02 3.25
CA GLU A 35 -7.09 5.03 4.71
C GLU A 35 -5.82 4.74 5.49
N ALA A 36 -5.07 3.68 5.13
CA ALA A 36 -3.80 3.37 5.80
C ALA A 36 -2.81 4.54 5.72
N VAL A 37 -2.76 5.23 4.58
CA VAL A 37 -1.92 6.42 4.41
C VAL A 37 -2.42 7.58 5.26
N GLN A 38 -3.73 7.83 5.31
CA GLN A 38 -4.31 8.93 6.10
C GLN A 38 -4.10 8.71 7.60
N ASP A 39 -4.41 7.52 8.10
CA ASP A 39 -4.52 7.25 9.54
C ASP A 39 -3.20 6.92 10.23
N ALA A 40 -2.26 6.29 9.51
CA ALA A 40 -0.99 5.89 10.10
C ALA A 40 -0.05 7.09 10.33
N GLU A 41 0.97 6.96 11.18
CA GLU A 41 1.96 8.01 11.33
C GLU A 41 2.91 8.10 10.12
N THR A 42 3.49 9.26 9.83
CA THR A 42 4.46 9.41 8.72
C THR A 42 5.64 8.46 8.87
N GLN A 43 6.07 8.19 10.11
CA GLN A 43 7.16 7.23 10.39
C GLN A 43 6.80 5.81 9.96
N TRP A 44 5.54 5.39 10.13
CA TRP A 44 5.07 4.09 9.65
C TRP A 44 5.22 3.98 8.13
N LEU A 45 4.79 5.02 7.40
CA LEU A 45 4.88 5.02 5.94
C LEU A 45 6.34 4.98 5.48
N GLN A 46 7.23 5.74 6.13
CA GLN A 46 8.67 5.71 5.82
C GLN A 46 9.28 4.32 6.08
N HIS A 47 8.88 3.66 7.17
CA HIS A 47 9.33 2.31 7.48
C HIS A 47 8.85 1.31 6.43
N ALA A 48 7.56 1.35 6.07
CA ALA A 48 6.99 0.49 5.02
C ALA A 48 7.70 0.70 3.67
N LEU A 49 7.99 1.95 3.29
CA LEU A 49 8.72 2.27 2.06
C LEU A 49 10.20 1.82 2.06
N SER A 50 10.74 1.42 3.22
CA SER A 50 12.09 0.85 3.34
C SER A 50 12.11 -0.68 3.29
N GLU A 51 10.94 -1.33 3.32
CA GLU A 51 10.81 -2.78 3.26
C GLU A 51 11.34 -3.30 1.90
N ARG A 52 12.11 -4.40 1.96
CA ARG A 52 12.53 -5.12 0.75
C ARG A 52 11.49 -6.16 0.40
N VAL A 53 10.80 -5.95 -0.72
CA VAL A 53 9.81 -6.91 -1.24
C VAL A 53 10.51 -7.99 -2.06
N PRO A 54 10.33 -9.28 -1.73
CA PRO A 54 10.86 -10.37 -2.53
C PRO A 54 10.45 -10.27 -4.01
N PRO A 55 11.25 -10.81 -4.95
CA PRO A 55 11.01 -10.62 -6.38
C PRO A 55 9.68 -11.16 -6.90
N THR A 56 9.08 -12.14 -6.21
CA THR A 56 7.83 -12.81 -6.58
C THR A 56 6.61 -12.23 -5.88
N ASP A 57 6.80 -11.27 -5.00
CA ASP A 57 5.81 -10.88 -4.01
C ASP A 57 5.33 -9.46 -4.26
N PHE A 58 4.10 -9.19 -3.83
CA PHE A 58 3.51 -7.85 -3.86
C PHE A 58 2.84 -7.58 -2.52
N VAL A 59 3.20 -6.46 -1.89
CA VAL A 59 2.73 -6.13 -0.53
C VAL A 59 1.59 -5.13 -0.59
N PHE A 60 0.48 -5.46 0.06
CA PHE A 60 -0.67 -4.59 0.25
C PHE A 60 -0.72 -4.14 1.72
N HIS A 61 -0.62 -2.84 1.94
CA HIS A 61 -0.79 -2.23 3.25
C HIS A 61 -2.22 -1.68 3.37
N PHE A 62 -3.02 -2.28 4.24
CA PHE A 62 -4.40 -1.86 4.52
C PHE A 62 -4.54 -1.36 5.97
N SER A 63 -5.55 -0.52 6.22
CA SER A 63 -5.99 -0.13 7.56
C SER A 63 -6.62 -1.32 8.30
N GLN A 64 -7.32 -2.19 7.56
CA GLN A 64 -8.03 -3.36 8.06
C GLN A 64 -7.80 -4.55 7.13
N VAL A 65 -8.00 -5.78 7.64
CA VAL A 65 -7.90 -6.97 6.80
C VAL A 65 -9.05 -6.93 5.78
N PRO A 66 -8.79 -7.01 4.46
CA PRO A 66 -9.86 -7.12 3.48
C PRO A 66 -10.65 -8.40 3.72
N GLU A 67 -11.97 -8.32 3.62
CA GLU A 67 -12.89 -9.46 3.87
C GLU A 67 -12.58 -10.65 2.95
N ASP A 68 -12.14 -10.37 1.73
CA ASP A 68 -11.75 -11.38 0.75
C ASP A 68 -10.36 -11.08 0.16
N LEU A 69 -9.42 -12.00 0.37
CA LEU A 69 -8.06 -11.92 -0.19
C LEU A 69 -8.05 -12.06 -1.72
N GLN A 70 -9.12 -12.57 -2.32
CA GLN A 70 -9.28 -12.63 -3.78
C GLN A 70 -9.20 -11.23 -4.40
N VAL A 71 -9.63 -10.19 -3.69
CA VAL A 71 -9.54 -8.80 -4.17
C VAL A 71 -8.10 -8.40 -4.49
N CYS A 72 -7.11 -8.89 -3.73
CA CYS A 72 -5.70 -8.57 -3.98
C CYS A 72 -5.23 -9.22 -5.28
N ARG A 73 -5.68 -10.45 -5.56
CA ARG A 73 -5.37 -11.15 -6.83
C ARG A 73 -6.01 -10.46 -8.02
N GLU A 74 -7.24 -9.98 -7.88
CA GLU A 74 -7.91 -9.19 -8.91
C GLU A 74 -7.16 -7.88 -9.21
N ILE A 75 -6.77 -7.15 -8.17
CA ILE A 75 -5.98 -5.92 -8.33
C ILE A 75 -4.65 -6.23 -9.04
N LEU A 76 -3.96 -7.32 -8.67
CA LEU A 76 -2.74 -7.75 -9.34
C LEU A 76 -2.97 -8.04 -10.83
N ALA A 77 -4.07 -8.69 -11.18
CA ALA A 77 -4.43 -8.90 -12.59
C ALA A 77 -4.71 -7.56 -13.31
N GLU A 78 -5.44 -6.64 -12.68
CA GLU A 78 -5.76 -5.31 -13.23
C GLU A 78 -4.51 -4.47 -13.51
N ILE A 79 -3.48 -4.56 -12.67
CA ILE A 79 -2.23 -3.79 -12.83
C ILE A 79 -1.15 -4.53 -13.65
N GLY A 80 -1.49 -5.68 -14.24
CA GLY A 80 -0.61 -6.45 -15.11
C GLY A 80 0.47 -7.27 -14.38
N LEU A 81 0.21 -7.66 -13.13
CA LEU A 81 1.09 -8.46 -12.27
C LEU A 81 0.43 -9.76 -11.75
N PRO A 82 -0.31 -10.53 -12.56
CA PRO A 82 -1.11 -11.66 -12.06
C PRO A 82 -0.29 -12.82 -11.46
N GLY A 83 1.01 -12.92 -11.78
CA GLY A 83 1.90 -13.96 -11.27
C GLY A 83 2.50 -13.68 -9.89
N PHE A 84 2.24 -12.52 -9.31
CA PHE A 84 2.78 -12.12 -8.01
C PHE A 84 1.97 -12.71 -6.84
N VAL A 85 2.67 -13.03 -5.75
CA VAL A 85 2.04 -13.51 -4.51
C VAL A 85 1.61 -12.30 -3.67
N PRO A 86 0.30 -12.11 -3.39
CA PRO A 86 -0.15 -11.00 -2.56
C PRO A 86 0.16 -11.27 -1.09
N HIS A 87 0.77 -10.30 -0.42
CA HIS A 87 0.98 -10.29 1.01
C HIS A 87 0.27 -9.09 1.64
N VAL A 88 -0.61 -9.34 2.60
CA VAL A 88 -1.29 -8.28 3.33
C VAL A 88 -0.50 -7.90 4.58
N ARG A 89 -0.42 -6.60 4.84
CA ARG A 89 0.11 -5.98 6.05
C ARG A 89 -0.91 -4.99 6.57
N LEU A 90 -1.05 -4.93 7.89
CA LEU A 90 -1.92 -3.96 8.53
C LEU A 90 -1.11 -2.74 8.96
N ALA A 91 -1.66 -1.56 8.70
CA ALA A 91 -1.14 -0.33 9.24
C ALA A 91 -1.30 -0.33 10.77
N THR A 92 -0.23 -0.02 11.49
CA THR A 92 -0.33 0.21 12.93
C THR A 92 -0.95 1.59 13.12
N ILE A 93 -2.26 1.62 13.38
CA ILE A 93 -2.97 2.86 13.66
C ILE A 93 -2.82 3.15 15.15
N SER A 94 -2.23 4.31 15.49
CA SER A 94 -2.23 4.80 16.87
C SER A 94 -3.67 5.14 17.25
N ILE A 95 -4.33 4.28 18.02
CA ILE A 95 -5.63 4.58 18.61
C ILE A 95 -5.40 5.73 19.58
N ARG A 96 -5.82 6.94 19.20
CA ARG A 96 -5.93 8.04 20.17
C ARG A 96 -7.09 7.69 21.10
N ALA A 97 -6.75 7.35 22.34
CA ALA A 97 -7.69 7.25 23.45
C ALA A 97 -8.30 8.62 23.78
#